data_AF-A0A346C3H6-F1
#
_entry.id   AF-A0A346C3H6-F1
#
_cell.length_a   1.000
_cell.length_b   1.000
_cell.length_c   1.000
_cell.angle_alpha   90.00
_cell.angle_beta   90.00
_cell.angle_gamma   90.00
#
_symmetry.space_group_name_H-M   'P 1'
#
loop_
_entity.id
_entity.type
_entity.pdbx_description
1 polymer ?
#
loop_
_entity_poly.entity_id
_entity_poly.type
_entity_poly.pdbx_seq_one_letter_code
_entity_poly.pdbx_strand_id
1 'polypeptide(L)' 'MVLRACFEQRPFTERPPGHVPFMNVEMDGDWHPHSSDDLRRLSESLTAQADRLGELADRLDGLTNAFDATKGTKPGR' A
#
# COMPACT_ATOMS: atom_id res chain seq x y z
N MET A 1 12.30 -1.49 -14.77
CA MET A 1 10.97 -1.02 -14.34
C MET A 1 11.05 -0.72 -12.86
N VAL A 2 10.79 0.53 -12.46
CA VAL A 2 10.66 0.91 -11.05
C VAL A 2 9.18 1.15 -10.81
N LEU A 3 8.58 0.40 -9.88
CA LEU A 3 7.19 0.61 -9.46
C LEU A 3 7.21 1.43 -8.18
N ARG A 4 6.56 2.60 -8.21
CA ARG A 4 6.40 3.44 -7.02
C ARG A 4 4.96 3.34 -6.53
N ALA A 5 4.81 3.13 -5.22
CA ALA A 5 3.52 3.13 -4.55
C ALA A 5 3.38 4.42 -3.75
N CYS A 6 2.38 5.24 -4.09
CA CYS A 6 2.09 6.50 -3.41
C CYS A 6 0.68 6.44 -2.80
N PHE A 7 0.55 6.87 -1.55
CA PHE A 7 -0.75 7.19 -0.96
C PHE A 7 -1.12 8.61 -1.38
N GLU A 8 -2.19 8.75 -2.14
CA GLU A 8 -2.77 10.05 -2.45
C GLU A 8 -4.18 10.14 -1.89
N GLN A 9 -4.60 11.35 -1.54
CA GLN A 9 -6.01 11.72 -1.40
C GLN A 9 -6.37 12.55 -2.62
N ARG A 10 -7.13 11.99 -3.56
CA ARG A 10 -7.61 12.69 -4.74
C ARG A 10 -9.04 13.18 -4.50
N PRO A 11 -9.35 14.45 -4.81
CA PRO A 11 -10.71 14.96 -4.73
C PRO A 11 -11.65 14.44 -5.83
N PHE A 12 -11.14 13.73 -6.85
CA PHE A 12 -11.95 13.20 -7.95
C PHE A 12 -11.45 11.83 -8.42
N THR A 13 -12.28 10.81 -8.26
CA THR A 13 -12.22 9.54 -9.02
C THR A 13 -13.65 9.22 -9.49
N GLU A 14 -13.81 8.31 -10.45
CA GLU A 14 -15.11 7.86 -11.03
C GLU A 14 -16.04 7.16 -10.01
N ARG A 15 -15.68 7.15 -8.72
CA ARG A 15 -16.49 6.67 -7.59
C ARG A 15 -16.97 7.86 -6.76
N PRO A 16 -18.10 7.74 -6.03
CA PRO A 16 -18.60 8.80 -5.17
C PRO A 16 -17.48 9.34 -4.28
N PRO A 17 -17.35 10.68 -4.12
CA PRO A 17 -16.24 11.28 -3.40
C PRO A 17 -16.17 10.72 -2.00
N GLY A 18 -15.08 10.00 -1.74
CA GLY A 18 -14.81 9.36 -0.47
C GLY A 18 -13.34 9.58 -0.14
N HIS A 19 -13.06 9.93 1.11
CA HIS A 19 -11.71 10.01 1.67
C HIS A 19 -11.10 8.61 1.87
N VAL A 20 -11.23 7.75 0.87
CA VAL A 20 -10.65 6.42 0.91
C VAL A 20 -9.20 6.52 0.46
N PRO A 21 -8.26 5.93 1.22
CA PRO A 21 -6.91 5.80 0.74
C PRO A 21 -6.92 4.93 -0.53
N PHE A 22 -6.25 5.40 -1.57
CA PHE A 22 -5.93 4.58 -2.74
C PHE A 22 -4.42 4.65 -2.98
N MET A 23 -3.92 3.59 -3.61
CA MET A 23 -2.53 3.46 -4.00
C MET A 23 -2.42 3.72 -5.50
N ASN A 24 -1.67 4.74 -5.88
CA ASN A 24 -1.21 4.85 -7.26
C ASN A 24 0.00 3.95 -7.43
N VAL A 25 0.01 3.20 -8.52
CA VAL A 25 1.21 2.54 -9.02
C VAL A 25 1.70 3.36 -10.21
N GLU A 26 2.83 4.04 -10.02
CA GLU A 26 3.50 4.76 -11.10
C GLU A 26 4.54 3.87 -11.75
N MET A 27 4.55 3.89 -13.08
CA MET A 27 5.55 3.24 -13.91
C MET A 27 6.41 4.36 -14.52
N ASP A 28 7.71 4.38 -14.21
CA ASP A 28 8.62 5.40 -14.74
C ASP A 28 8.77 5.27 -16.29
N GLY A 29 8.58 6.38 -17.00
CA GLY A 29 8.91 6.57 -18.43
C GLY A 29 7.89 6.05 -19.45
N ASP A 30 8.27 6.06 -20.73
CA ASP A 30 7.53 5.48 -21.88
C ASP A 30 7.39 3.94 -21.77
N TRP A 31 7.41 3.38 -20.56
CA TRP A 31 7.32 1.96 -20.34
C TRP A 31 5.87 1.53 -20.52
N HIS A 32 5.61 0.86 -21.64
CA HIS A 32 4.36 0.18 -21.90
C HIS A 32 4.65 -1.28 -22.22
N PRO A 33 3.90 -2.24 -21.65
CA PRO A 33 4.14 -3.66 -21.93
C PRO A 33 3.86 -3.93 -23.42
N HIS A 34 4.85 -4.46 -24.13
CA HIS A 34 4.74 -4.75 -25.57
C HIS A 34 4.41 -6.22 -25.84
N SER A 35 4.45 -7.07 -24.81
CA SER A 35 4.26 -8.51 -24.93
C SER A 35 3.50 -9.08 -23.72
N SER A 36 2.97 -10.29 -23.88
CA SER A 36 2.35 -11.04 -22.79
C SER A 36 3.35 -11.37 -21.67
N ASP A 37 4.63 -11.56 -21.99
CA ASP A 37 5.67 -11.78 -20.98
C ASP A 37 5.95 -10.52 -20.15
N ASP A 38 5.91 -9.34 -20.77
CA ASP A 38 6.03 -8.07 -20.04
C ASP A 38 4.84 -7.85 -19.10
N LEU A 39 3.63 -8.18 -19.55
CA LEU A 39 2.42 -8.16 -18.71
C LEU A 39 2.52 -9.13 -17.54
N ARG A 40 3.02 -10.35 -17.77
CA ARG A 40 3.22 -11.35 -16.71
C ARG A 40 4.23 -10.85 -15.67
N ARG A 41 5.37 -10.31 -16.10
CA ARG A 41 6.39 -9.73 -15.20
C ARG A 41 5.86 -8.54 -14.41
N LEU A 42 5.02 -7.72 -15.03
CA LEU A 42 4.32 -6.64 -14.34
C LEU A 42 3.39 -7.19 -13.26
N SER A 43 2.56 -8.18 -13.61
CA SER A 43 1.66 -8.83 -12.64
C SER A 43 2.43 -9.43 -11.47
N GLU A 44 3.53 -10.15 -11.72
CA GLU A 44 4.39 -10.72 -10.68
C GLU A 44 4.96 -9.62 -9.76
N SER A 45 5.38 -8.50 -10.34
CA SER A 45 5.92 -7.37 -9.58
C SER A 45 4.84 -6.70 -8.71
N LEU A 46 3.63 -6.54 -9.23
CA LEU A 46 2.48 -6.00 -8.48
C LEU A 46 2.08 -6.91 -7.33
N THR A 47 2.03 -8.23 -7.55
CA THR A 47 1.74 -9.21 -6.49
C THR A 47 2.77 -9.11 -5.37
N ALA A 48 4.07 -9.11 -5.71
CA ALA A 48 5.13 -9.00 -4.71
C ALA A 48 5.07 -7.68 -3.92
N GLN A 49 4.59 -6.59 -4.52
CA GLN A 49 4.37 -5.34 -3.79
C GLN A 49 3.15 -5.40 -2.87
N ALA A 50 2.05 -6.02 -3.31
CA ALA A 50 0.87 -6.23 -2.47
C ALA A 50 1.21 -7.05 -1.22
N ASP A 51 2.00 -8.11 -1.37
CA ASP A 51 2.44 -8.96 -0.25
C ASP A 51 3.24 -8.14 0.78
N ARG A 52 4.18 -7.31 0.32
CA ARG A 52 4.95 -6.40 1.20
C ARG A 52 4.08 -5.40 1.93
N LEU A 53 3.01 -4.91 1.30
CA LEU A 53 2.07 -4.00 1.95
C LEU A 53 1.28 -4.70 3.05
N GLY A 54 0.88 -5.96 2.84
CA GLY A 54 0.30 -6.80 3.88
C GLY A 54 1.23 -6.94 5.08
N GLU A 55 2.50 -7.29 4.84
CA GLU A 55 3.50 -7.40 5.92
C GLU A 55 3.70 -6.08 6.70
N LEU A 56 3.66 -4.94 6.00
CA LEU A 56 3.77 -3.62 6.64
C LEU A 56 2.53 -3.27 7.46
N ALA A 57 1.34 -3.64 6.99
CA ALA A 57 0.09 -3.47 7.73
C ALA A 57 0.09 -4.30 9.02
N ASP A 58 0.48 -5.58 8.93
CA ASP A 58 0.59 -6.47 10.10
C ASP A 58 1.57 -5.92 11.14
N ARG A 59 2.70 -5.35 10.69
CA ARG A 59 3.67 -4.69 11.57
C ARG A 59 3.09 -3.45 12.25
N LEU A 60 2.33 -2.64 11.52
CA LEU A 60 1.69 -1.45 12.06
C LEU A 60 0.63 -1.82 13.11
N ASP A 61 -0.17 -2.85 12.86
CA ASP A 61 -1.14 -3.38 13.81
C ASP A 61 -0.44 -3.90 15.07
N GLY A 62 0.66 -4.65 14.91
CA GLY A 62 1.49 -5.11 16.02
C GLY A 62 2.01 -3.96 16.89
N LEU A 63 2.51 -2.88 16.26
CA LEU A 63 2.99 -1.69 16.96
C LEU A 63 1.86 -0.95 17.69
N THR A 64 0.69 -0.83 17.05
CA THR A 64 -0.49 -0.19 17.64
C THR A 64 -0.96 -0.95 18.88
N ASN A 65 -1.06 -2.27 18.78
CA ASN A 65 -1.43 -3.14 19.90
C ASN A 65 -0.42 -3.06 21.05
N ALA A 66 0.88 -3.02 20.75
CA ALA A 66 1.93 -2.86 21.75
C ALA A 66 1.83 -1.50 22.46
N PHE A 67 1.59 -0.43 21.70
CA PHE A 67 1.39 0.91 22.25
C PHE A 67 0.17 0.97 23.19
N ASP A 68 -0.96 0.39 22.79
CA ASP A 68 -2.17 0.36 23.62
C ASP A 68 -1.96 -0.47 24.90
N ALA A 69 -1.24 -1.58 24.83
CA ALA A 69 -0.88 -2.38 26.00
C ALA A 69 -0.03 -1.58 27.02
N THR A 70 0.86 -0.70 26.54
CA THR A 70 1.65 0.19 27.41
C THR A 70 0.83 1.33 28.01
N LYS A 71 -0.28 1.73 27.39
CA LYS A 71 -1.19 2.74 27.95
C LYS A 71 -2.21 2.17 28.94
N GLY A 72 -2.63 0.92 28.74
CA GLY A 72 -3.47 0.18 29.69
C GLY A 72 -2.74 -0.13 31.00
N THR A 73 -1.41 -0.13 31.00
CA THR A 73 -0.56 -0.26 32.19
C THR A 73 -0.29 1.09 32.87
N LYS A 74 -1.35 1.83 33.22
CA LYS A 74 -1.23 2.78 34.33
C LYS A 74 -1.35 2.01 35.64
N PRO A 75 -0.32 1.94 36.50
CA PRO A 75 -0.50 1.50 37.87
C PRO A 75 -1.35 2.56 38.56
N GLY A 76 -2.59 2.21 38.90
CA GLY A 76 -3.40 2.99 39.82
C GLY A 76 -2.61 3.17 41.12
N ARG A 77 -2.36 4.42 41.48
CA ARG A 77 -1.80 4.84 42.76
C ARG A 77 -2.88 5.59 43.51
#